data_AF-H5WVK2-F1
#
_entry.id   AF-H5WVK2-F1
#
_cell.length_a   1.000
_cell.length_b   1.000
_cell.length_c   1.000
_cell.angle_alpha   90.00
_cell.angle_beta   90.00
_cell.angle_gamma   90.00
#
_symmetry.space_group_name_H-M   'P 1'
#
loop_
_entity.id
_entity.type
_entity.pdbx_description
1 polymer ?
#
loop_
_entity_poly.entity_id
_entity_poly.type
_entity_poly.pdbx_seq_one_letter_code
_entity_poly.pdbx_strand_id
1 'polypeptide(L)'
;MPDANDAFSTLDDFLLSLADGVTQAQTELARAGAMGPPGAQFSYHLPRVEFELKLNLRVVEDSALSSRYEAIRPARPGDRHLMFRPANPGSAPGSSSTLDIAATLSGALVAVPANDGLPGLVLTVAVDMADVRVPLVQVQARNTAGEALAGLAVEFNVDREETLALAGQASGASAMNVADGTGFAVARVLTDATGLATGQLLLGDKQMAGWLAVVVDCAGRTEQLVVEVRA
;
A
#
# COMPACT_ATOMS: atom_id res chain seq x y z
N MET A 1 29.22 22.94 11.87
CA MET A 1 28.83 22.40 10.55
C MET A 1 27.32 22.33 10.60
N PRO A 2 26.60 23.36 10.11
CA PRO A 2 25.20 23.15 9.76
C PRO A 2 25.22 22.24 8.53
N ASP A 3 24.62 21.08 8.67
CA ASP A 3 24.67 20.02 7.66
C ASP A 3 23.84 20.44 6.44
N ALA A 4 24.34 20.13 5.24
CA ALA A 4 23.59 20.31 3.99
C ALA A 4 22.19 19.66 4.04
N ASN A 5 21.99 18.69 4.95
CA ASN A 5 20.71 18.06 5.26
C ASN A 5 19.59 19.04 5.64
N ASP A 6 19.88 20.16 6.32
CA ASP A 6 18.83 21.08 6.77
C ASP A 6 18.20 21.89 5.63
N ALA A 7 18.92 22.03 4.49
CA ALA A 7 18.37 22.69 3.30
C ALA A 7 17.53 21.71 2.46
N PHE A 8 17.98 20.47 2.34
CA PHE A 8 17.22 19.41 1.65
C PHE A 8 15.95 19.06 2.42
N SER A 9 15.96 19.07 3.76
CA SER A 9 14.77 18.82 4.56
C SER A 9 13.66 19.84 4.31
N THR A 10 13.99 21.15 4.19
CA THR A 10 12.97 22.17 3.90
C THR A 10 12.40 22.09 2.49
N LEU A 11 13.17 21.59 1.52
CA LEU A 11 12.70 21.36 0.16
C LEU A 11 11.84 20.09 0.10
N ASP A 12 12.26 19.03 0.79
CA ASP A 12 11.53 17.78 0.90
C ASP A 12 10.17 18.01 1.59
N ASP A 13 10.15 18.77 2.69
CA ASP A 13 8.93 19.18 3.39
C ASP A 13 8.00 19.99 2.48
N PHE A 14 8.55 20.86 1.64
CA PHE A 14 7.77 21.60 0.65
C PHE A 14 7.21 20.68 -0.44
N LEU A 15 8.02 19.77 -1.00
CA LEU A 15 7.57 18.81 -2.02
C LEU A 15 6.51 17.85 -1.47
N LEU A 16 6.64 17.41 -0.22
CA LEU A 16 5.63 16.65 0.52
C LEU A 16 4.34 17.47 0.67
N SER A 17 4.44 18.72 1.12
CA SER A 17 3.27 19.60 1.24
C SER A 17 2.56 19.84 -0.10
N LEU A 18 3.32 19.88 -1.20
CA LEU A 18 2.78 20.04 -2.55
C LEU A 18 2.09 18.75 -3.02
N ALA A 19 2.65 17.58 -2.74
CA ALA A 19 2.02 16.29 -3.01
C ALA A 19 0.70 16.10 -2.21
N ASP A 20 0.70 16.49 -0.95
CA ASP A 20 -0.50 16.49 -0.10
C ASP A 20 -1.56 17.45 -0.65
N GLY A 21 -1.16 18.66 -1.05
CA GLY A 21 -2.05 19.64 -1.67
C GLY A 21 -2.68 19.16 -2.98
N VAL A 22 -1.91 18.47 -3.83
CA VAL A 22 -2.42 17.85 -5.06
C VAL A 22 -3.41 16.73 -4.73
N THR A 23 -3.12 15.90 -3.74
CA THR A 23 -4.01 14.81 -3.29
C THR A 23 -5.34 15.36 -2.74
N GLN A 24 -5.27 16.45 -1.98
CA GLN A 24 -6.45 17.14 -1.47
C GLN A 24 -7.28 17.75 -2.60
N ALA A 25 -6.62 18.39 -3.58
CA ALA A 25 -7.29 18.93 -4.76
C ALA A 25 -8.00 17.85 -5.59
N GLN A 26 -7.37 16.68 -5.77
CA GLN A 26 -7.98 15.52 -6.42
C GLN A 26 -9.21 15.02 -5.67
N THR A 27 -9.13 14.98 -4.34
CA THR A 27 -10.26 14.55 -3.50
C THR A 27 -11.44 15.50 -3.65
N GLU A 28 -11.19 16.81 -3.69
CA GLU A 28 -12.22 17.82 -3.92
C GLU A 28 -12.77 17.76 -5.35
N LEU A 29 -11.95 17.53 -6.37
CA LEU A 29 -12.40 17.34 -7.77
C LEU A 29 -13.26 16.08 -7.94
N ALA A 30 -12.87 14.98 -7.29
CA ALA A 30 -13.65 13.75 -7.28
C ALA A 30 -15.01 13.93 -6.58
N ARG A 31 -15.05 14.70 -5.48
CA ARG A 31 -16.30 15.07 -4.78
C ARG A 31 -17.16 16.02 -5.60
N ALA A 32 -16.54 16.97 -6.29
CA ALA A 32 -17.22 17.94 -7.14
C ALA A 32 -17.66 17.35 -8.49
N GLY A 33 -17.56 16.02 -8.66
CA GLY A 33 -17.89 15.29 -9.89
C GLY A 33 -19.08 15.90 -10.63
N ALA A 34 -18.88 16.20 -11.91
CA ALA A 34 -19.95 16.76 -12.72
C ALA A 34 -21.01 15.68 -12.93
N MET A 35 -22.25 15.96 -12.50
CA MET A 35 -23.39 15.14 -12.90
C MET A 35 -23.52 15.21 -14.43
N GLY A 36 -23.07 14.14 -15.09
CA GLY A 36 -23.35 13.93 -16.50
C GLY A 36 -24.83 13.62 -16.73
N PRO A 37 -25.24 13.47 -18.00
CA PRO A 37 -26.55 12.93 -18.35
C PRO A 37 -26.82 11.62 -17.58
N PRO A 38 -28.09 11.31 -17.25
CA PRO A 38 -28.43 10.15 -16.43
C PRO A 38 -27.77 8.88 -16.99
N GLY A 39 -26.86 8.29 -16.20
CA GLY A 39 -26.10 7.09 -16.55
C GLY A 39 -24.58 7.28 -16.71
N ALA A 40 -24.06 8.51 -16.73
CA ALA A 40 -22.61 8.75 -16.79
C ALA A 40 -22.13 9.60 -15.59
N GLN A 41 -21.34 8.99 -14.71
CA GLN A 41 -20.56 9.70 -13.70
C GLN A 41 -19.19 10.03 -14.29
N PHE A 42 -18.84 11.32 -14.39
CA PHE A 42 -17.51 11.75 -14.79
C PHE A 42 -16.68 12.00 -13.54
N SER A 43 -15.67 11.16 -13.31
CA SER A 43 -14.65 11.38 -12.29
C SER A 43 -13.48 12.15 -12.90
N TYR A 44 -13.13 13.29 -12.32
CA TYR A 44 -11.95 14.06 -12.72
C TYR A 44 -10.72 13.50 -12.00
N HIS A 45 -9.72 13.05 -12.76
CA HIS A 45 -8.41 12.69 -12.26
C HIS A 45 -7.36 13.58 -12.93
N LEU A 46 -6.47 14.22 -12.17
CA LEU A 46 -5.26 14.86 -12.74
C LEU A 46 -4.19 13.77 -12.97
N PRO A 47 -3.88 13.38 -14.22
CA PRO A 47 -2.87 12.36 -14.50
C PRO A 47 -1.44 12.89 -14.31
N ARG A 48 -1.23 14.21 -14.49
CA ARG A 48 0.07 14.87 -14.42
C ARG A 48 -0.10 16.33 -14.01
N VAL A 49 0.71 16.77 -13.05
CA VAL A 49 0.81 18.17 -12.61
C VAL A 49 2.25 18.63 -12.80
N GLU A 50 2.46 19.61 -13.66
CA GLU A 50 3.78 20.22 -13.89
C GLU A 50 3.92 21.45 -12.99
N PHE A 51 5.10 21.64 -12.40
CA PHE A 51 5.41 22.81 -11.59
C PHE A 51 6.76 23.40 -11.93
N GLU A 52 6.87 24.72 -11.77
CA GLU A 52 8.10 25.49 -11.87
C GLU A 52 8.23 26.33 -10.60
N LEU A 53 9.30 26.15 -9.84
CA LEU A 53 9.59 26.85 -8.60
C LEU A 53 10.77 27.79 -8.79
N LYS A 54 10.58 29.08 -8.50
CA LYS A 54 11.65 30.10 -8.52
C LYS A 54 12.06 30.41 -7.09
N LEU A 55 13.30 30.10 -6.75
CA LEU A 55 13.89 30.30 -5.43
C LEU A 55 14.82 31.51 -5.47
N ASN A 56 14.59 32.51 -4.61
CA ASN A 56 15.47 33.66 -4.44
C ASN A 56 16.42 33.42 -3.26
N LEU A 57 17.71 33.45 -3.53
CA LEU A 57 18.75 33.21 -2.53
C LEU A 57 19.15 34.54 -1.85
N ARG A 58 18.77 34.72 -0.59
CA ARG A 58 19.17 35.89 0.21
C ARG A 58 20.23 35.52 1.24
N VAL A 59 21.48 35.89 0.98
CA VAL A 59 22.56 35.79 1.97
C VAL A 59 22.32 36.83 3.07
N VAL A 60 22.05 36.36 4.29
CA VAL A 60 21.94 37.22 5.48
C VAL A 60 23.22 37.06 6.30
N GLU A 61 24.09 38.07 6.27
CA GLU A 61 25.18 38.19 7.24
C GLU A 61 24.58 38.64 8.57
N ASP A 62 24.43 37.71 9.52
CA ASP A 62 23.95 38.02 10.88
C ASP A 62 25.13 37.97 11.87
N SER A 63 25.67 39.15 12.22
CA SER A 63 26.82 39.30 13.12
C SER A 63 26.57 38.74 14.52
N ALA A 64 25.31 38.55 14.93
CA ALA A 64 24.95 37.98 16.23
C ALA A 64 25.09 36.45 16.30
N LEU A 65 25.08 35.76 15.15
CA LEU A 65 25.31 34.31 15.07
C LEU A 65 26.79 33.97 14.88
N SER A 66 27.55 34.83 14.20
CA SER A 66 29.02 34.71 14.07
C SER A 66 29.71 34.69 15.44
N SER A 67 29.23 35.52 16.38
CA SER A 67 29.76 35.62 17.75
C SER A 67 29.42 34.41 18.64
N ARG A 68 28.33 33.69 18.36
CA ARG A 68 27.99 32.45 19.09
C ARG A 68 28.79 31.24 18.60
N TYR A 69 29.17 31.20 17.32
CA TYR A 69 30.04 30.16 16.77
C TYR A 69 31.53 30.38 17.09
N GLU A 70 31.97 31.63 17.24
CA GLU A 70 33.32 31.98 17.74
C GLU A 70 33.63 31.46 19.15
N ALA A 71 32.60 31.23 19.97
CA ALA A 71 32.77 30.69 21.33
C ALA A 71 33.14 29.19 21.35
N ILE A 72 32.90 28.46 20.24
CA ILE A 72 33.14 27.00 20.16
C ILE A 72 34.37 26.66 19.31
N ARG A 73 34.78 27.52 18.37
CA ARG A 73 36.07 27.42 17.66
C ARG A 73 36.61 28.81 17.34
N PRO A 74 37.93 29.03 17.40
CA PRO A 74 38.53 30.32 17.04
C PRO A 74 38.25 30.62 15.56
N ALA A 75 37.69 31.79 15.29
CA ALA A 75 37.33 32.27 13.96
C ALA A 75 38.51 32.23 12.99
N ARG A 76 38.26 31.71 11.79
CA ARG A 76 39.08 32.03 10.62
C ARG A 76 38.43 33.21 9.89
N PRO A 77 39.20 34.25 9.51
CA PRO A 77 38.64 35.38 8.79
C PRO A 77 38.12 34.88 7.43
N GLY A 78 36.80 35.01 7.20
CA GLY A 78 36.16 34.67 5.93
C GLY A 78 35.06 33.60 5.97
N ASP A 79 34.65 33.12 7.15
CA ASP A 79 33.57 32.12 7.25
C ASP A 79 32.19 32.77 6.99
N ARG A 80 31.77 32.72 5.72
CA ARG A 80 30.49 33.23 5.22
C ARG A 80 29.46 32.12 5.28
N HIS A 81 28.37 32.33 6.01
CA HIS A 81 27.26 31.37 6.07
C HIS A 81 26.09 31.84 5.21
N LEU A 82 25.57 30.93 4.38
CA LEU A 82 24.39 31.14 3.54
C LEU A 82 23.15 30.71 4.33
N MET A 83 22.15 31.58 4.45
CA MET A 83 20.83 31.23 4.99
C MET A 83 19.77 31.32 3.90
N PHE A 84 18.82 30.39 3.90
CA PHE A 84 17.69 30.38 2.98
C PHE A 84 16.46 30.92 3.70
N ARG A 85 15.72 31.86 3.08
CA ARG A 85 14.43 32.32 3.58
C ARG A 85 13.42 32.41 2.43
N PRO A 86 12.16 32.00 2.64
CA PRO A 86 11.08 32.23 1.69
C PRO A 86 10.91 33.74 1.45
N ALA A 87 10.79 34.14 0.18
CA ALA A 87 10.60 35.54 -0.17
C ALA A 87 9.17 36.00 0.16
N ASN A 88 9.01 36.80 1.21
CA ASN A 88 7.75 37.52 1.46
C ASN A 88 7.65 38.74 0.52
N PRO A 89 6.50 38.99 -0.13
CA PRO A 89 6.35 40.00 -1.19
C PRO A 89 6.28 41.47 -0.70
N GLY A 90 6.86 41.82 0.46
CA GLY A 90 6.58 43.12 1.11
C GLY A 90 7.73 43.82 1.84
N SER A 91 9.01 43.45 1.66
CA SER A 91 10.11 44.09 2.40
C SER A 91 11.06 44.88 1.48
N ALA A 92 11.15 46.18 1.73
CA ALA A 92 12.01 47.16 1.02
C ALA A 92 13.52 46.90 1.22
N PRO A 93 14.39 47.39 0.30
CA PRO A 93 15.79 46.99 0.23
C PRO A 93 16.66 47.81 1.19
N GLY A 94 17.06 47.19 2.31
CA GLY A 94 18.15 47.67 3.17
C GLY A 94 19.49 47.08 2.71
N SER A 95 20.52 47.90 2.64
CA SER A 95 21.86 47.62 2.10
C SER A 95 22.55 46.41 2.73
N SER A 96 22.55 45.28 2.03
CA SER A 96 23.52 44.18 2.19
C SER A 96 23.83 43.65 0.79
N SER A 97 25.10 43.36 0.50
CA SER A 97 25.54 42.93 -0.84
C SER A 97 24.78 41.68 -1.29
N THR A 98 23.85 41.88 -2.21
CA THR A 98 22.86 40.88 -2.65
C THR A 98 23.43 40.15 -3.86
N LEU A 99 23.88 38.92 -3.67
CA LEU A 99 24.08 37.98 -4.77
C LEU A 99 22.75 37.24 -4.96
N ASP A 100 21.87 37.81 -5.79
CA ASP A 100 20.64 37.15 -6.21
C ASP A 100 21.01 35.97 -7.11
N ILE A 101 21.10 34.78 -6.52
CA ILE A 101 21.15 33.54 -7.29
C ILE A 101 19.70 33.05 -7.36
N ALA A 102 19.12 33.10 -8.56
CA ALA A 102 17.79 32.55 -8.82
C ALA A 102 17.95 31.08 -9.23
N ALA A 103 17.41 30.14 -8.44
CA ALA A 103 17.35 28.73 -8.81
C ALA A 103 15.93 28.39 -9.30
N THR A 104 15.83 27.82 -10.49
CA THR A 104 14.55 27.35 -11.05
C THR A 104 14.50 25.83 -10.98
N LEU A 105 13.59 25.28 -10.17
CA LEU A 105 13.33 23.84 -10.09
C LEU A 105 12.06 23.54 -10.88
N SER A 106 12.13 22.65 -11.87
CA SER A 106 10.97 22.16 -12.60
C SER A 106 10.78 20.67 -12.35
N GLY A 107 9.52 20.24 -12.26
CA GLY A 107 9.18 18.85 -11.98
C GLY A 107 7.75 18.52 -12.38
N ALA A 108 7.42 17.24 -12.36
CA ALA A 108 6.07 16.76 -12.60
C ALA A 108 5.67 15.73 -11.54
N LEU A 109 4.48 15.89 -10.97
CA LEU A 109 3.82 14.86 -10.18
C LEU A 109 2.94 14.04 -11.12
N VAL A 110 3.12 12.72 -11.13
CA VAL A 110 2.38 11.78 -11.98
C VAL A 110 1.57 10.86 -11.07
N ALA A 111 0.27 10.75 -11.35
CA ALA A 111 -0.58 9.80 -10.65
C ALA A 111 -0.29 8.38 -11.17
N VAL A 112 0.29 7.53 -10.32
CA VAL A 112 0.49 6.11 -10.61
C VAL A 112 -0.64 5.32 -9.93
N PRO A 113 -1.43 4.52 -10.66
CA PRO A 113 -2.43 3.64 -10.05
C PRO A 113 -1.80 2.68 -9.04
N ALA A 114 -2.57 2.25 -8.04
CA ALA A 114 -2.14 1.15 -7.17
C ALA A 114 -1.70 -0.05 -8.03
N ASN A 115 -0.60 -0.70 -7.66
CA ASN A 115 0.07 -1.80 -8.39
C ASN A 115 0.64 -1.42 -9.78
N ASP A 116 1.09 -0.17 -10.00
CA ASP A 116 1.76 0.23 -11.25
C ASP A 116 0.90 0.05 -12.51
N GLY A 117 -0.44 0.07 -12.33
CA GLY A 117 -1.41 -0.21 -13.39
C GLY A 117 -1.51 -1.69 -13.80
N LEU A 118 -0.80 -2.60 -13.13
CA LEU A 118 -0.95 -4.04 -13.34
C LEU A 118 -2.25 -4.52 -12.68
N PRO A 119 -3.08 -5.31 -13.40
CA PRO A 119 -4.31 -5.82 -12.83
C PRO A 119 -4.00 -6.76 -11.66
N GLY A 120 -4.55 -6.43 -10.48
CA GLY A 120 -4.25 -7.16 -9.25
C GLY A 120 -4.80 -8.59 -9.25
N LEU A 121 -4.27 -9.47 -8.41
CA LEU A 121 -4.76 -10.83 -8.24
C LEU A 121 -6.12 -10.84 -7.53
N VAL A 122 -7.09 -11.53 -8.11
CA VAL A 122 -8.40 -11.85 -7.57
C VAL A 122 -8.47 -13.37 -7.40
N LEU A 123 -8.71 -13.82 -6.16
CA LEU A 123 -8.93 -15.23 -5.85
C LEU A 123 -10.41 -15.47 -5.63
N THR A 124 -10.93 -16.56 -6.18
CA THR A 124 -12.28 -17.06 -5.90
C THR A 124 -12.15 -18.51 -5.47
N VAL A 125 -12.66 -18.83 -4.29
CA VAL A 125 -12.58 -20.18 -3.73
C VAL A 125 -13.99 -20.75 -3.62
N ALA A 126 -14.16 -21.99 -4.06
CA ALA A 126 -15.40 -22.75 -3.97
C ALA A 126 -15.11 -24.15 -3.42
N VAL A 127 -16.07 -24.73 -2.73
CA VAL A 127 -15.98 -26.11 -2.23
C VAL A 127 -17.07 -26.92 -2.90
N ASP A 128 -16.65 -27.99 -3.57
CA ASP A 128 -17.52 -29.00 -4.12
C ASP A 128 -17.59 -30.19 -3.14
N MET A 129 -18.80 -30.44 -2.66
CA MET A 129 -19.13 -31.48 -1.69
C MET A 129 -19.73 -32.73 -2.36
N ALA A 130 -19.45 -32.96 -3.66
CA ALA A 130 -19.93 -34.14 -4.38
C ALA A 130 -19.56 -35.46 -3.68
N ASP A 131 -18.37 -35.55 -3.08
CA ASP A 131 -17.98 -36.61 -2.16
C ASP A 131 -17.85 -36.04 -0.75
N VAL A 132 -18.70 -36.52 0.17
CA VAL A 132 -18.75 -36.05 1.56
C VAL A 132 -17.45 -36.35 2.32
N ARG A 133 -16.71 -37.40 1.94
CA ARG A 133 -15.44 -37.77 2.59
C ARG A 133 -14.21 -37.14 1.93
N VAL A 134 -14.33 -36.76 0.66
CA VAL A 134 -13.23 -36.15 -0.11
C VAL A 134 -13.71 -34.87 -0.82
N PRO A 135 -14.12 -33.84 -0.06
CA PRO A 135 -14.51 -32.57 -0.67
C PRO A 135 -13.38 -31.95 -1.48
N LEU A 136 -13.75 -31.34 -2.60
CA LEU A 136 -12.82 -30.67 -3.50
C LEU A 136 -12.86 -29.18 -3.26
N VAL A 137 -11.72 -28.58 -2.92
CA VAL A 137 -11.58 -27.13 -2.80
C VAL A 137 -10.99 -26.62 -4.11
N GLN A 138 -11.80 -25.87 -4.86
CA GLN A 138 -11.42 -25.28 -6.14
C GLN A 138 -11.07 -23.81 -5.94
N VAL A 139 -9.93 -23.41 -6.50
CA VAL A 139 -9.43 -22.04 -6.44
C VAL A 139 -9.26 -21.54 -7.86
N GLN A 140 -9.88 -20.42 -8.17
CA GLN A 140 -9.74 -19.72 -9.43
C GLN A 140 -8.96 -18.43 -9.20
N ALA A 141 -7.79 -18.34 -9.83
CA ALA A 141 -6.93 -17.17 -9.83
C ALA A 141 -7.12 -16.38 -11.12
N ARG A 142 -7.58 -15.14 -11.00
CA ARG A 142 -7.74 -14.19 -12.10
C ARG A 142 -7.07 -12.87 -11.77
N ASN A 143 -6.81 -12.05 -12.76
CA ASN A 143 -6.46 -10.65 -12.52
C ASN A 143 -7.74 -9.78 -12.46
N THR A 144 -7.61 -8.52 -12.06
CA THR A 144 -8.76 -7.58 -12.03
C THR A 144 -9.32 -7.26 -13.43
N ALA A 145 -8.61 -7.61 -14.51
CA ALA A 145 -9.11 -7.55 -15.89
C ALA A 145 -9.87 -8.83 -16.30
N GLY A 146 -9.97 -9.83 -15.42
CA GLY A 146 -10.69 -11.08 -15.64
C GLY A 146 -9.88 -12.19 -16.33
N GLU A 147 -8.61 -11.93 -16.66
CA GLU A 147 -7.73 -12.91 -17.30
C GLU A 147 -7.30 -13.98 -16.29
N ALA A 148 -7.21 -15.23 -16.73
CA ALA A 148 -6.77 -16.34 -15.91
C ALA A 148 -5.26 -16.29 -15.66
N LEU A 149 -4.85 -16.58 -14.43
CA LEU A 149 -3.44 -16.58 -14.03
C LEU A 149 -2.95 -18.01 -13.82
N ALA A 150 -2.19 -18.52 -14.80
CA ALA A 150 -1.62 -19.86 -14.80
C ALA A 150 -0.26 -19.94 -14.08
N GLY A 151 0.10 -21.11 -13.57
CA GLY A 151 1.39 -21.39 -12.94
C GLY A 151 1.59 -20.76 -11.56
N LEU A 152 0.54 -20.21 -10.95
CA LEU A 152 0.60 -19.69 -9.60
C LEU A 152 0.55 -20.83 -8.59
N ALA A 153 1.40 -20.74 -7.56
CA ALA A 153 1.37 -21.68 -6.45
C ALA A 153 0.24 -21.33 -5.49
N VAL A 154 -0.69 -22.27 -5.33
CA VAL A 154 -1.78 -22.22 -4.38
C VAL A 154 -1.48 -23.19 -3.25
N GLU A 155 -1.47 -22.69 -2.03
CA GLU A 155 -1.25 -23.45 -0.80
C GLU A 155 -2.59 -23.67 -0.08
N PHE A 156 -2.86 -24.92 0.28
CA PHE A 156 -4.08 -25.34 0.95
C PHE A 156 -3.75 -25.85 2.34
N ASN A 157 -4.36 -25.24 3.36
CA ASN A 157 -4.15 -25.59 4.75
C ASN A 157 -5.48 -25.70 5.49
N VAL A 158 -5.49 -26.49 6.57
CA VAL A 158 -6.59 -26.54 7.53
C VAL A 158 -6.13 -25.81 8.79
N ASP A 159 -6.86 -24.76 9.18
CA ASP A 159 -6.58 -24.03 10.40
C ASP A 159 -7.22 -24.77 11.59
N ARG A 160 -6.39 -25.48 12.34
CA ARG A 160 -6.85 -26.25 13.50
C ARG A 160 -7.24 -25.36 14.67
N GLU A 161 -6.56 -24.24 14.85
CA GLU A 161 -6.83 -23.33 15.97
C GLU A 161 -8.17 -22.65 15.77
N GLU A 162 -8.41 -22.12 14.57
CA GLU A 162 -9.68 -21.48 14.24
C GLU A 162 -10.83 -22.48 14.18
N THR A 163 -10.59 -23.71 13.69
CA THR A 163 -11.59 -24.79 13.74
C THR A 163 -12.04 -25.07 15.17
N LEU A 164 -11.09 -25.13 16.13
CA LEU A 164 -11.41 -25.33 17.54
C LEU A 164 -12.15 -24.13 18.13
N ALA A 165 -11.78 -22.90 17.74
CA ALA A 165 -12.48 -21.69 18.16
C ALA A 165 -13.94 -21.67 17.67
N LEU A 166 -14.19 -22.03 16.41
CA LEU A 166 -15.53 -22.15 15.84
C LEU A 166 -16.35 -23.24 16.54
N ALA A 167 -15.73 -24.37 16.87
CA ALA A 167 -16.38 -25.45 17.61
C ALA A 167 -16.79 -25.01 19.03
N GLY A 168 -15.97 -24.19 19.69
CA GLY A 168 -16.26 -23.65 21.02
C GLY A 168 -17.43 -22.65 21.05
N GLN A 169 -17.71 -21.98 19.93
CA GLN A 169 -18.82 -21.04 19.79
C GLN A 169 -20.15 -21.73 19.44
N ALA A 170 -20.10 -22.92 18.83
CA ALA A 170 -21.28 -23.71 18.50
C ALA A 170 -21.86 -24.38 19.76
N SER A 171 -22.80 -23.69 20.41
CA SER A 171 -23.51 -24.19 21.59
C SER A 171 -24.24 -25.52 21.29
N GLY A 172 -23.65 -26.65 21.67
CA GLY A 172 -24.26 -27.98 21.62
C GLY A 172 -23.54 -29.03 20.76
N ALA A 173 -22.52 -28.65 19.98
CA ALA A 173 -21.67 -29.63 19.32
C ALA A 173 -20.62 -30.15 20.31
N SER A 174 -20.50 -31.47 20.46
CA SER A 174 -19.36 -32.09 21.17
C SER A 174 -18.08 -31.49 20.59
N ALA A 175 -17.15 -31.05 21.46
CA ALA A 175 -15.92 -30.36 21.09
C ALA A 175 -15.28 -30.99 19.84
N MET A 176 -15.55 -30.38 18.69
CA MET A 176 -15.13 -30.90 17.40
C MET A 176 -13.62 -30.70 17.36
N ASN A 177 -12.88 -31.81 17.33
CA ASN A 177 -11.45 -31.76 17.10
C ASN A 177 -11.19 -32.14 15.63
N VAL A 178 -10.15 -31.54 15.05
CA VAL A 178 -9.67 -31.96 13.74
C VAL A 178 -9.04 -33.33 13.92
N ALA A 179 -9.63 -34.37 13.32
CA ALA A 179 -9.15 -35.73 13.46
C ALA A 179 -7.76 -35.88 12.80
N ASP A 180 -6.95 -36.79 13.33
CA ASP A 180 -5.70 -37.19 12.69
C ASP A 180 -6.02 -37.71 11.27
N GLY A 181 -5.26 -37.24 10.29
CA GLY A 181 -5.51 -37.52 8.87
C GLY A 181 -6.45 -36.54 8.16
N THR A 182 -7.11 -35.63 8.89
CA THR A 182 -7.84 -34.51 8.26
C THR A 182 -6.87 -33.45 7.75
N GLY A 183 -6.87 -33.22 6.44
CA GLY A 183 -5.97 -32.28 5.77
C GLY A 183 -6.01 -32.40 4.25
N PHE A 184 -5.22 -31.60 3.54
CA PHE A 184 -5.16 -31.69 2.09
C PHE A 184 -4.22 -32.81 1.64
N ALA A 185 -4.65 -33.59 0.64
CA ALA A 185 -3.82 -34.63 0.03
C ALA A 185 -2.51 -34.06 -0.55
N VAL A 186 -2.60 -32.85 -1.11
CA VAL A 186 -1.47 -32.07 -1.59
C VAL A 186 -1.63 -30.64 -1.08
N ALA A 187 -0.69 -30.20 -0.25
CA ALA A 187 -0.74 -28.87 0.37
C ALA A 187 -0.41 -27.74 -0.61
N ARG A 188 0.20 -28.03 -1.77
CA ARG A 188 0.58 -27.02 -2.76
C ARG A 188 0.32 -27.50 -4.18
N VAL A 189 -0.49 -26.75 -4.92
CA VAL A 189 -0.89 -27.06 -6.30
C VAL A 189 -0.66 -25.83 -7.18
N LEU A 190 -0.22 -26.05 -8.42
CA LEU A 190 -0.09 -24.96 -9.39
C LEU A 190 -1.41 -24.75 -10.13
N THR A 191 -1.77 -23.49 -10.39
CA THR A 191 -2.90 -23.19 -11.28
C THR A 191 -2.62 -23.65 -12.71
N ASP A 192 -3.63 -24.22 -13.35
CA ASP A 192 -3.57 -24.65 -14.74
C ASP A 192 -3.69 -23.47 -15.73
N ALA A 193 -3.76 -23.78 -17.03
CA ALA A 193 -3.91 -22.78 -18.09
C ALA A 193 -5.22 -21.96 -17.99
N THR A 194 -6.21 -22.43 -17.24
CA THR A 194 -7.47 -21.73 -16.97
C THR A 194 -7.44 -20.94 -15.65
N GLY A 195 -6.30 -20.94 -14.95
CA GLY A 195 -6.14 -20.31 -13.64
C GLY A 195 -6.79 -21.11 -12.52
N LEU A 196 -7.10 -22.39 -12.73
CA LEU A 196 -7.74 -23.25 -11.73
C LEU A 196 -6.70 -24.10 -11.00
N ALA A 197 -6.77 -24.14 -9.67
CA ALA A 197 -6.11 -25.13 -8.84
C ALA A 197 -7.16 -25.91 -8.03
N THR A 198 -6.95 -27.20 -7.80
CA THR A 198 -7.87 -28.03 -7.02
C THR A 198 -7.11 -28.78 -5.94
N GLY A 199 -7.54 -28.58 -4.69
CA GLY A 199 -7.08 -29.31 -3.52
C GLY A 199 -8.11 -30.35 -3.09
N GLN A 200 -7.67 -31.58 -2.87
CA GLN A 200 -8.50 -32.63 -2.27
C GLN A 200 -8.39 -32.55 -0.76
N LEU A 201 -9.48 -32.22 -0.07
CA LEU A 201 -9.54 -32.23 1.39
C LEU A 201 -9.92 -33.65 1.83
N LEU A 202 -8.99 -34.32 2.49
CA LEU A 202 -9.20 -35.63 3.10
C LEU A 202 -9.73 -35.43 4.50
N LEU A 203 -10.85 -36.08 4.84
CA LEU A 203 -11.38 -36.13 6.19
C LEU A 203 -10.97 -37.43 6.87
N GLY A 204 -10.36 -37.34 8.05
CA GLY A 204 -9.95 -38.51 8.82
C GLY A 204 -11.17 -39.33 9.27
N ASP A 205 -10.98 -40.65 9.47
CA ASP A 205 -12.09 -41.57 9.80
C ASP A 205 -12.84 -41.25 11.11
N LYS A 206 -12.20 -40.49 12.01
CA LYS A 206 -12.76 -40.03 13.28
C LYS A 206 -13.26 -38.58 13.22
N GLN A 207 -13.33 -37.98 12.02
CA GLN A 207 -13.78 -36.61 11.86
C GLN A 207 -15.28 -36.54 12.20
N MET A 208 -15.60 -35.78 13.25
CA MET A 208 -16.98 -35.52 13.65
C MET A 208 -17.62 -34.47 12.75
N ALA A 209 -18.95 -34.46 12.67
CA ALA A 209 -19.70 -33.40 12.01
C ALA A 209 -19.46 -32.04 12.69
N GLY A 210 -19.44 -30.97 11.90
CA GLY A 210 -19.21 -29.60 12.36
C GLY A 210 -18.58 -28.72 11.30
N TRP A 211 -17.81 -27.72 11.69
CA TRP A 211 -17.23 -26.72 10.79
C TRP A 211 -15.70 -26.80 10.78
N LEU A 212 -15.09 -26.92 9.60
CA LEU A 212 -13.63 -26.86 9.42
C LEU A 212 -13.24 -25.52 8.81
N ALA A 213 -12.27 -24.83 9.41
CA ALA A 213 -11.64 -23.66 8.82
C ALA A 213 -10.58 -24.10 7.80
N VAL A 214 -10.76 -23.72 6.54
CA VAL A 214 -9.82 -23.97 5.45
C VAL A 214 -9.22 -22.64 5.01
N VAL A 215 -7.90 -22.61 4.89
CA VAL A 215 -7.12 -21.45 4.47
C VAL A 215 -6.47 -21.77 3.14
N VAL A 216 -6.63 -20.86 2.20
CA VAL A 216 -6.00 -20.91 0.88
C VAL A 216 -5.12 -19.69 0.73
N ASP A 217 -3.84 -19.88 0.43
CA ASP A 217 -2.94 -18.78 0.08
C ASP A 217 -2.47 -18.90 -1.37
N CYS A 218 -2.45 -17.78 -2.09
CA CYS A 218 -1.85 -17.72 -3.41
C CYS A 218 -1.20 -16.36 -3.63
N ALA A 219 0.11 -16.36 -3.85
CA ALA A 219 0.91 -15.17 -4.13
C ALA A 219 0.71 -14.01 -3.13
N GLY A 220 0.61 -14.35 -1.83
CA GLY A 220 0.46 -13.37 -0.76
C GLY A 220 -0.96 -12.84 -0.57
N ARG A 221 -1.94 -13.41 -1.26
CA ARG A 221 -3.36 -13.21 -0.98
C ARG A 221 -3.93 -14.46 -0.34
N THR A 222 -4.43 -14.30 0.88
CA THR A 222 -5.02 -15.37 1.68
C THR A 222 -6.53 -15.24 1.67
N GLU A 223 -7.24 -16.33 1.40
CA GLU A 223 -8.68 -16.45 1.52
C GLU A 223 -8.98 -17.57 2.53
N GLN A 224 -9.97 -17.32 3.39
CA GLN A 224 -10.40 -18.28 4.40
C GLN A 224 -11.86 -18.61 4.19
N LEU A 225 -12.19 -19.89 4.31
CA LEU A 225 -13.54 -20.39 4.19
C LEU A 225 -13.85 -21.42 5.28
N VAL A 226 -15.13 -21.56 5.58
CA VAL A 226 -15.61 -22.53 6.55
C VAL A 226 -16.37 -23.63 5.82
N VAL A 227 -15.97 -24.87 6.06
CA VAL A 227 -16.48 -26.08 5.41
C VAL A 227 -17.34 -26.85 6.40
N GLU A 228 -18.64 -27.03 6.09
CA GLU A 228 -19.53 -27.87 6.89
C GLU A 228 -19.24 -29.35 6.62
N VAL A 229 -18.70 -30.06 7.60
CA VAL A 229 -18.55 -31.51 7.59
C VAL A 229 -19.82 -32.14 8.13
N ARG A 230 -20.42 -33.03 7.34
CA ARG A 230 -21.57 -33.85 7.75
C ARG A 230 -21.10 -35.28 8.01
N ALA A 231 -21.56 -35.88 9.10
CA ALA A 231 -21.26 -37.26 9.48
C ALA A 231 -22.13 -38.26 8.72
#